data_AF-A0A0F6A506-F1
#
_entry.id   AF-A0A0F6A506-F1
#
_cell.length_a   1.000
_cell.length_b   1.000
_cell.length_c   1.000
_cell.angle_alpha   90.00
_cell.angle_beta   90.00
_cell.angle_gamma   90.00
#
_symmetry.space_group_name_H-M   'P 1'
#
loop_
_entity.id
_entity.type
_entity.pdbx_description
1 polymer ?
#
loop_
_entity_poly.entity_id
_entity_poly.type
_entity_poly.pdbx_seq_one_letter_code
_entity_poly.pdbx_strand_id
1 'polypeptide(L)' 'MGGAINGGTVFGDIPPSELNHELDAGSGRLIPTMSVDQYGAALGLWLGIADTELEQVCPNLNQFAARPALFA' A
#
# COMPACT_ATOMS: atom_id res chain seq x y z
N MET A 1 -20.73 -1.46 0.84
CA MET A 1 -19.68 -2.26 0.19
C MET A 1 -19.84 -2.15 -1.31
N GLY A 2 -18.75 -2.04 -2.08
CA GLY A 2 -18.81 -2.13 -3.54
C GLY A 2 -18.68 -0.82 -4.34
N GLY A 3 -17.94 0.17 -3.83
CA GLY A 3 -17.51 1.32 -4.65
C GLY A 3 -16.64 0.87 -5.84
N ALA A 4 -16.66 1.63 -6.93
CA ALA A 4 -15.87 1.31 -8.11
C ALA A 4 -14.38 1.40 -7.78
N ILE A 5 -13.58 0.47 -8.29
CA ILE A 5 -12.12 0.54 -8.17
C ILE A 5 -11.61 1.67 -9.06
N ASN A 6 -10.69 2.48 -8.53
CA ASN A 6 -9.93 3.49 -9.27
C ASN A 6 -8.84 2.81 -10.13
N GLY A 7 -9.28 2.01 -11.10
CA GLY A 7 -8.42 1.22 -11.98
C GLY A 7 -7.50 2.06 -12.86
N GLY A 8 -6.44 1.44 -13.38
CA GLY A 8 -5.42 2.13 -14.19
C GLY A 8 -4.49 3.05 -13.40
N THR A 9 -4.66 3.12 -12.08
CA THR A 9 -3.82 3.92 -11.17
C THR A 9 -2.77 3.04 -10.53
N VAL A 10 -1.51 3.48 -10.58
CA VAL A 10 -0.42 2.92 -9.78
C VAL A 10 -0.35 3.71 -8.48
N PHE A 11 -0.39 3.02 -7.34
CA PHE A 11 -0.32 3.66 -6.02
C PHE A 11 1.09 3.52 -5.45
N GLY A 12 1.63 4.66 -5.01
CA GLY A 12 3.05 4.80 -4.68
C GLY A 12 3.87 5.25 -5.89
N ASP A 13 5.15 5.45 -5.66
CA ASP A 13 6.11 5.89 -6.65
C ASP A 13 6.95 4.71 -7.12
N ILE A 14 7.15 4.62 -8.43
CA ILE A 14 8.01 3.60 -9.01
C ILE A 14 9.45 3.99 -8.69
N PRO A 15 10.22 3.14 -7.99
CA PRO A 15 11.61 3.45 -7.68
C PRO A 15 12.47 3.59 -8.95
N PRO A 16 13.56 4.36 -8.89
CA PRO A 16 14.55 4.42 -9.97
C PRO A 16 15.02 3.02 -10.38
N SER A 17 15.26 2.82 -11.67
CA SER A 17 15.79 1.54 -12.20
C SER A 17 17.33 1.51 -12.24
N GLU A 18 17.96 2.19 -11.29
CA GLU A 18 19.42 2.33 -11.16
C GLU A 18 19.88 1.68 -9.85
N LEU A 19 21.19 1.48 -9.66
CA LEU A 19 21.75 0.95 -8.41
C LEU A 19 22.22 2.09 -7.51
N ASN A 20 22.31 1.82 -6.20
CA ASN A 20 22.83 2.73 -5.17
C ASN A 20 22.00 4.01 -4.95
N HIS A 21 20.68 3.88 -4.87
CA HIS A 21 19.77 4.95 -4.42
C HIS A 21 19.08 4.57 -3.10
N GLU A 22 18.33 5.49 -2.50
CA GLU A 22 17.71 5.33 -1.19
C GLU A 22 16.67 4.20 -1.10
N LEU A 23 16.13 3.77 -2.23
CA LEU A 23 15.16 2.68 -2.36
C LEU A 23 15.80 1.39 -2.93
N ASP A 24 17.12 1.34 -3.05
CA ASP A 24 17.85 0.12 -3.44
C ASP A 24 18.28 -0.65 -2.18
N ALA A 25 17.70 -1.83 -1.98
CA ALA A 25 18.07 -2.73 -0.89
C ALA A 25 19.24 -3.67 -1.24
N GLY A 26 19.96 -3.36 -2.32
CA GLY A 26 21.09 -4.12 -2.85
C GLY A 26 20.67 -5.19 -3.85
N SER A 27 21.60 -5.55 -4.74
CA SER A 27 21.42 -6.57 -5.78
C SER A 27 20.23 -6.31 -6.72
N GLY A 28 19.87 -5.04 -6.92
CA GLY A 28 18.75 -4.64 -7.79
C GLY A 28 17.37 -4.84 -7.17
N ARG A 29 17.27 -5.06 -5.86
CA ARG A 29 15.97 -5.15 -5.17
C ARG A 29 15.47 -3.75 -4.84
N LEU A 30 14.40 -3.35 -5.53
CA LEU A 30 13.74 -2.07 -5.32
C LEU A 30 12.74 -2.14 -4.17
N ILE A 31 12.80 -1.16 -3.27
CA ILE A 31 11.84 -0.97 -2.17
C ILE A 31 10.70 -0.06 -2.63
N PRO A 32 9.45 -0.55 -2.67
CA PRO A 32 8.30 0.29 -2.99
C PRO A 32 8.08 1.39 -1.95
N THR A 33 7.56 2.55 -2.37
CA THR A 33 7.18 3.62 -1.42
C THR A 33 5.84 3.37 -0.74
N MET A 34 5.09 2.36 -1.18
CA MET A 34 3.83 1.93 -0.59
C MET A 34 3.98 0.54 0.05
N SER A 35 3.57 0.41 1.31
CA SER A 35 3.52 -0.87 1.99
C SER A 35 2.37 -1.75 1.52
N VAL A 36 2.58 -3.07 1.56
CA VAL A 36 1.52 -4.07 1.37
C VAL A 36 0.41 -3.90 2.42
N ASP A 37 0.75 -3.54 3.65
CA ASP A 37 -0.23 -3.36 4.73
C ASP A 37 -1.13 -2.14 4.49
N GLN A 38 -0.59 -1.03 3.96
CA GLN A 38 -1.39 0.14 3.57
C GLN A 38 -2.39 -0.22 2.47
N TYR A 39 -1.92 -0.93 1.44
CA TYR A 39 -2.74 -1.34 0.31
C TYR A 39 -3.80 -2.37 0.72
N GLY A 40 -3.40 -3.37 1.51
CA GLY A 40 -4.27 -4.41 2.05
C GLY A 40 -5.35 -3.83 2.96
N ALA A 41 -5.03 -2.85 3.80
CA ALA A 41 -6.01 -2.19 4.67
C ALA A 41 -7.08 -1.44 3.88
N ALA A 42 -6.71 -0.76 2.78
CA ALA A 42 -7.68 -0.13 1.90
C ALA A 42 -8.63 -1.17 1.27
N LEU A 43 -8.10 -2.31 0.81
CA LEU A 43 -8.92 -3.42 0.29
C LEU A 43 -9.83 -4.02 1.38
N GLY A 44 -9.31 -4.20 2.60
CA GLY A 44 -10.06 -4.70 3.75
C GLY A 44 -11.29 -3.85 4.07
N LEU A 45 -11.14 -2.52 4.05
CA LEU A 45 -12.25 -1.58 4.20
C LEU A 45 -13.33 -1.78 3.14
N TRP A 46 -12.94 -1.98 1.88
CA TRP A 46 -13.90 -2.20 0.81
C TRP A 46 -14.63 -3.54 0.91
N LEU A 47 -13.94 -4.56 1.41
CA LEU A 47 -14.51 -5.86 1.76
C LEU A 47 -15.39 -5.83 3.01
N GLY A 48 -15.42 -4.71 3.74
CA GLY A 48 -16.31 -4.48 4.89
C GLY A 48 -15.69 -4.75 6.26
N ILE A 49 -14.36 -4.87 6.36
CA ILE A 49 -13.65 -4.94 7.65
C ILE A 49 -13.77 -3.58 8.35
N ALA A 50 -14.04 -3.57 9.66
CA ALA A 50 -14.10 -2.33 10.43
C ALA A 50 -12.70 -1.71 10.60
N ASP A 51 -12.59 -0.37 10.61
CA ASP A 51 -11.31 0.33 10.80
C ASP A 51 -10.54 -0.15 12.05
N THR A 52 -11.26 -0.46 13.14
CA THR A 52 -10.70 -0.94 14.40
C THR A 52 -10.09 -2.34 14.34
N GLU A 53 -10.42 -3.11 13.30
CA GLU A 53 -9.97 -4.50 13.12
C GLU A 53 -8.84 -4.60 12.08
N LEU A 54 -8.58 -3.53 11.32
CA LEU A 54 -7.58 -3.55 10.25
C LEU A 54 -6.17 -3.84 10.77
N GLU A 55 -5.82 -3.38 11.98
CA GLU A 55 -4.51 -3.66 12.58
C GLU A 55 -4.32 -5.15 12.92
N GLN A 56 -5.40 -5.92 13.05
CA GLN A 56 -5.31 -7.38 13.25
C GLN A 56 -4.94 -8.11 11.96
N VAL A 57 -5.33 -7.56 10.81
CA VAL A 57 -5.08 -8.14 9.48
C VAL A 57 -3.80 -7.59 8.85
N CYS A 58 -3.49 -6.31 9.11
CA CYS A 58 -2.33 -5.57 8.64
C CYS A 58 -1.53 -5.05 9.85
N PRO A 59 -0.70 -5.89 10.50
CA PRO A 59 -0.09 -5.59 11.80
C PRO A 59 0.83 -4.38 11.83
N ASN A 60 1.44 -4.02 10.69
CA ASN A 60 2.33 -2.86 10.61
C ASN A 60 1.60 -1.61 10.10
N LEU A 61 0.28 -1.63 9.97
CA LEU A 61 -0.49 -0.51 9.41
C LEU A 61 -0.21 0.82 10.14
N ASN A 62 -0.02 0.77 11.46
CA ASN A 62 0.28 1.94 12.28
C ASN A 62 1.69 2.54 12.07
N GLN A 63 2.58 1.86 11.35
CA GLN A 63 3.91 2.36 10.99
C GLN A 63 3.86 3.29 9.77
N PHE A 64 2.71 3.39 9.10
CA PHE A 64 2.56 4.13 7.86
C PHE A 64 1.52 5.24 7.96
N ALA A 65 1.72 6.31 7.19
CA ALA A 65 0.91 7.53 7.32
C ALA A 65 -0.54 7.36 6.83
N ALA A 66 -0.72 7.13 5.53
CA ALA A 66 -2.05 7.17 4.89
C ALA A 66 -2.29 5.94 4.01
N ARG A 67 -3.54 5.49 3.95
CA ARG A 67 -3.97 4.41 3.07
C ARG A 67 -4.28 4.96 1.67
N PRO A 68 -4.01 4.22 0.58
CA PRO A 68 -4.37 4.64 -0.76
C PRO A 68 -5.88 4.66 -0.95
N ALA A 69 -6.38 5.63 -1.72
CA ALA A 69 -7.79 5.73 -2.11
C ALA A 69 -8.10 4.81 -3.31
N LEU A 70 -8.18 3.50 -3.05
CA LEU A 70 -8.39 2.48 -4.08
C LEU A 70 -9.78 2.53 -4.74
N PHE A 71 -10.76 3.18 -4.09
CA PHE A 71 -12.16 3.16 -4.51
C PHE A 71 -12.72 4.58 -4.57
N ALA A 72 -13.64 4.82 -5.51
CA ALA A 72 -14.40 6.07 -5.65
C ALA A 72 -15.66 6.09 -4.76
#